data_AF-A0A443IMB7-F1
#
_entry.id   AF-A0A443IMB7-F1
#
_cell.length_a   1.000
_cell.length_b   1.000
_cell.length_c   1.000
_cell.angle_alpha   90.00
_cell.angle_beta   90.00
_cell.angle_gamma   90.00
#
_symmetry.space_group_name_H-M   'P 1'
#
loop_
_entity.id
_entity.type
_entity.pdbx_description
1 polymer ?
#
loop_
_entity_poly.entity_id
_entity_poly.type
_entity_poly.pdbx_seq_one_letter_code
_entity_poly.pdbx_strand_id
1 'polypeptide(L)' 'MKPGEWVRRKTFGNVGWIESIREEKGVVVQYPNHTSTVHPNLLENYEAILPEVQEEAKRIFVEMALMTRDREWFMKVTAK' A
#
# COMPACT_ATOMS: atom_id res chain seq x y z
N MET A 1 -10.07 -3.65 -7.04
CA MET A 1 -9.26 -4.41 -6.08
C MET A 1 -8.61 -5.58 -6.77
N LYS A 2 -7.32 -5.45 -7.06
CA LYS A 2 -6.39 -6.47 -7.59
C LYS A 2 -5.03 -6.33 -6.91
N PRO A 3 -4.16 -7.35 -6.95
CA PRO A 3 -2.78 -7.20 -6.52
C PRO A 3 -2.11 -6.00 -7.20
N GLY A 4 -1.36 -5.25 -6.42
CA GLY A 4 -0.73 -4.02 -6.86
C GLY A 4 -1.59 -2.77 -6.85
N GLU A 5 -2.74 -2.79 -6.18
CA GLU A 5 -3.52 -1.59 -5.88
C GLU A 5 -3.30 -1.15 -4.43
N TRP A 6 -3.36 0.16 -4.22
CA TRP A 6 -3.41 0.75 -2.89
C TRP A 6 -4.84 0.70 -2.35
N VAL A 7 -4.96 0.46 -1.05
CA VAL A 7 -6.25 0.42 -0.34
C VAL A 7 -6.13 1.09 1.01
N ARG A 8 -7.23 1.69 1.46
CA ARG A 8 -7.37 2.20 2.83
C ARG A 8 -8.26 1.28 3.64
N ARG A 9 -7.87 1.01 4.89
CA ARG A 9 -8.70 0.27 5.82
C ARG A 9 -9.74 1.19 6.43
N LYS A 10 -11.03 0.91 6.22
CA LYS A 10 -12.16 1.74 6.71
C LYS A 10 -12.12 2.01 8.21
N THR A 11 -11.69 1.03 9.00
CA THR A 11 -11.76 1.06 10.46
C THR A 11 -10.73 1.96 11.12
N PHE A 12 -9.54 2.13 10.52
CA PHE A 12 -8.42 2.83 11.15
C PHE A 12 -7.76 3.88 10.25
N GLY A 13 -8.16 3.98 8.99
CA GLY A 13 -7.62 4.96 8.05
C GLY A 13 -6.27 4.60 7.42
N ASN A 14 -5.62 3.51 7.87
CA ASN A 14 -4.31 3.12 7.35
C ASN A 14 -4.35 2.77 5.86
N VAL A 15 -3.41 3.31 5.10
CA VAL A 15 -3.16 3.01 3.69
C VAL A 15 -2.15 1.87 3.56
N GLY A 16 -2.44 0.91 2.70
CA GLY A 16 -1.55 -0.21 2.42
C GLY A 16 -1.67 -0.73 1.00
N TRP A 17 -0.71 -1.55 0.61
CA TRP A 17 -0.57 -2.11 -0.73
C TRP A 17 -1.10 -3.54 -0.77
N ILE A 18 -1.92 -3.89 -1.77
CA ILE A 18 -2.36 -5.27 -1.96
C ILE A 18 -1.19 -6.11 -2.50
N GLU A 19 -0.65 -6.98 -1.65
CA GLU A 19 0.37 -7.96 -2.03
C GLU A 19 -0.26 -9.15 -2.78
N SER A 20 -1.34 -9.70 -2.25
CA SER A 20 -2.05 -10.84 -2.86
C SER A 20 -3.52 -10.89 -2.44
N ILE A 21 -4.33 -11.57 -3.25
CA ILE A 21 -5.73 -11.86 -2.94
C ILE A 21 -5.87 -13.37 -2.81
N ARG A 22 -6.44 -13.83 -1.70
CA ARG A 22 -6.73 -15.23 -1.44
C ARG A 22 -8.25 -15.36 -1.39
N GLU A 23 -8.86 -15.96 -2.41
CA GLU A 23 -10.32 -15.96 -2.65
C GLU A 23 -11.17 -16.29 -1.43
N GLU A 24 -10.67 -17.15 -0.52
CA GLU A 24 -11.39 -17.54 0.71
C GLU A 24 -10.84 -16.93 2.00
N LYS A 25 -9.63 -16.34 1.95
CA LYS A 25 -8.93 -15.85 3.16
C LYS A 25 -8.89 -14.33 3.25
N GLY A 26 -9.25 -13.62 2.17
CA GLY A 26 -9.28 -12.16 2.10
C GLY A 26 -8.09 -11.58 1.32
N VAL A 27 -7.83 -10.30 1.53
CA VAL A 27 -6.81 -9.52 0.83
C VAL A 27 -5.60 -9.35 1.75
N VAL A 28 -4.42 -9.77 1.30
CA VAL A 28 -3.17 -9.53 2.03
C VAL A 28 -2.69 -8.13 1.69
N VAL A 29 -2.67 -7.27 2.70
CA VAL A 29 -2.32 -5.85 2.58
C VAL A 29 -1.05 -5.60 3.40
N GLN A 30 -0.06 -4.99 2.75
CA GLN A 30 1.18 -4.55 3.36
C GLN A 30 1.06 -3.07 3.74
N TYR A 31 1.09 -2.80 5.04
CA TYR A 31 1.16 -1.45 5.62
C TYR A 31 2.62 -1.11 5.95
N PRO A 32 2.96 0.16 6.23
CA PRO A 32 4.34 0.55 6.56
C PRO A 32 4.97 -0.30 7.68
N ASN A 33 4.19 -0.64 8.71
CA ASN A 33 4.72 -1.27 9.92
C ASN A 33 4.37 -2.78 10.05
N HIS A 34 3.48 -3.33 9.22
CA HIS A 34 3.04 -4.72 9.32
C HIS A 34 2.26 -5.18 8.08
N THR A 35 2.13 -6.49 7.91
CA THR A 35 1.23 -7.11 6.92
C THR A 35 0.00 -7.65 7.62
N SER A 36 -1.18 -7.47 7.02
CA SER A 36 -2.45 -7.99 7.55
C SER A 36 -3.30 -8.62 6.46
N THR A 37 -4.07 -9.63 6.81
CA THR A 37 -5.11 -10.17 5.92
C THR A 37 -6.45 -9.53 6.30
N VAL A 38 -7.06 -8.84 5.35
CA VAL A 38 -8.24 -8.00 5.58
C VAL A 38 -9.38 -8.44 4.64
N HIS A 39 -10.60 -8.50 5.17
CA HIS A 39 -11.76 -8.81 4.35
C HIS A 39 -12.05 -7.66 3.37
N PRO A 40 -12.36 -7.93 2.07
CA PRO A 40 -12.50 -6.89 1.04
C PRO A 40 -13.49 -5.77 1.38
N ASN A 41 -14.58 -6.07 2.09
CA ASN A 41 -15.59 -5.08 2.49
C ASN A 41 -15.08 -3.99 3.46
N LEU A 42 -13.97 -4.27 4.17
CA LEU A 42 -13.31 -3.34 5.08
C LEU A 42 -12.26 -2.47 4.38
N LEU A 43 -12.11 -2.61 3.06
CA LEU A 43 -11.15 -1.86 2.25
C LEU A 43 -11.88 -0.85 1.35
N GLU A 44 -11.24 0.29 1.15
CA GLU A 44 -11.61 1.33 0.19
C GLU A 44 -10.53 1.41 -0.90
N ASN A 45 -10.98 1.57 -2.13
CA ASN A 45 -10.12 1.49 -3.31
C ASN A 45 -9.38 2.82 -3.55
N TYR A 46 -8.17 2.74 -4.10
CA TYR A 46 -7.24 3.85 -4.34
C TYR A 46 -7.86 5.12 -4.95
N GLU A 47 -8.76 4.99 -5.92
CA GLU A 47 -9.37 6.14 -6.61
C GLU A 47 -10.15 7.08 -5.67
N ALA A 48 -10.63 6.58 -4.53
CA ALA A 48 -11.33 7.39 -3.53
C ALA A 48 -10.39 8.15 -2.58
N ILE A 49 -9.09 7.81 -2.54
CA ILE A 49 -8.12 8.24 -1.52
C ILE A 49 -6.82 8.82 -2.13
N LEU A 50 -6.80 9.03 -3.45
CA LEU A 50 -5.68 9.48 -4.27
C LEU A 50 -4.79 10.58 -3.65
N PRO A 51 -5.31 11.67 -3.06
CA PRO A 51 -4.48 12.72 -2.45
C PRO A 51 -3.70 12.25 -1.22
N GLU A 52 -4.32 11.43 -0.36
CA GLU A 52 -3.72 10.93 0.88
C GLU A 52 -2.68 9.84 0.60
N VAL A 53 -2.96 8.98 -0.38
CA VAL A 53 -2.07 7.88 -0.73
C VAL A 53 -0.79 8.37 -1.40
N GLN A 54 -0.79 9.49 -2.13
CA GLN A 54 0.45 9.99 -2.76
C GLN A 54 1.55 10.33 -1.74
N GLU A 55 1.20 10.87 -0.57
CA GLU A 55 2.19 11.21 0.46
C GLU A 55 2.59 9.99 1.32
N GLU A 56 1.63 9.13 1.68
CA GLU A 56 1.92 7.98 2.53
C GLU A 56 2.59 6.83 1.75
N ALA A 57 2.20 6.62 0.49
CA ALA A 57 2.83 5.64 -0.38
C ALA A 57 4.30 5.99 -0.63
N LYS A 58 4.66 7.28 -0.82
CA LYS A 58 6.07 7.72 -0.97
C LYS A 58 6.96 7.16 0.12
N ARG A 59 6.50 7.13 1.37
CA ARG A 59 7.28 6.60 2.50
C ARG A 59 7.50 5.08 2.38
N ILE A 60 6.45 4.30 2.15
CA ILE A 60 6.53 2.83 2.00
C ILE A 60 7.47 2.47 0.86
N PHE A 61 7.31 3.19 -0.24
CA PHE A 61 8.09 3.06 -1.43
C PHE A 61 9.58 3.39 -1.22
N VAL A 62 9.88 4.46 -0.50
CA VAL A 62 11.24 4.80 -0.07
C VAL A 62 11.82 3.70 0.82
N GLU A 63 11.04 3.19 1.78
CA GLU A 63 11.47 2.09 2.66
C GLU A 63 11.76 0.81 1.86
N MET A 64 10.90 0.46 0.89
CA MET A 64 11.11 -0.67 -0.01
C MET A 64 12.36 -0.50 -0.88
N ALA A 65 12.60 0.70 -1.41
CA ALA A 65 13.79 1.01 -2.20
C ALA A 65 15.08 0.89 -1.36
N LEU A 66 15.02 1.31 -0.09
CA LEU A 66 16.13 1.12 0.85
C LEU A 66 16.37 -0.36 1.17
N MET A 67 15.32 -1.15 1.37
CA MET A 67 15.43 -2.59 1.63
C MET A 67 15.99 -3.37 0.43
N THR A 68 15.61 -2.97 -0.79
CA THR A 68 16.02 -3.62 -2.05
C THR A 68 17.30 -3.02 -2.65
N ARG A 69 17.81 -1.94 -2.06
CA ARG A 69 18.96 -1.14 -2.56
C ARG A 69 18.73 -0.57 -3.97
N ASP A 70 17.48 -0.33 -4.35
CA ASP A 70 17.12 0.27 -5.64
C ASP A 70 17.27 1.79 -5.59
N ARG A 71 18.48 2.25 -5.92
CA ARG A 71 18.87 3.67 -5.88
C ARG A 71 18.14 4.51 -6.92
N GLU A 72 17.91 3.98 -8.12
CA GLU A 72 17.27 4.71 -9.22
C GLU A 72 15.81 5.00 -8.88
N TRP A 73 15.13 4.00 -8.31
CA TRP A 73 13.78 4.12 -7.85
C TRP A 73 13.65 5.09 -6.67
N PHE A 74 14.51 4.98 -5.66
CA PHE A 74 14.56 5.94 -4.54
C PHE A 74 14.63 7.39 -5.03
N MET A 75 15.60 7.69 -5.90
CA MET A 75 15.80 9.05 -6.43
C MET A 75 14.56 9.57 -7.16
N LYS A 76 13.90 8.71 -7.95
CA LYS A 76 12.69 9.06 -8.70
C LYS A 76 11.51 9.45 -7.80
N VAL A 77 11.40 8.82 -6.63
CA VAL A 77 10.21 8.97 -5.75
C VAL A 77 10.41 10.05 -4.70
N THR A 78 11.68 10.38 -4.39
CA THR A 78 12.06 11.52 -3.52
C THR A 78 12.32 12.83 -4.26
N ALA A 79 12.43 12.80 -5.60
CA ALA A 79 12.60 14.03 -6.40
C ALA A 79 11.33 14.90 -6.31
N LYS A 80 11.50 16.12 -5.81
CA LYS A 80 10.43 17.13 -5.68
C LYS A 80 10.04 17.74 -7.03
#